data_AF-A0A8T6G8X9-F1
#
_entry.id   AF-A0A8T6G8X9-F1
#
_cell.length_a   1.000
_cell.length_b   1.000
_cell.length_c   1.000
_cell.angle_alpha   90.00
_cell.angle_beta   90.00
_cell.angle_gamma   90.00
#
_symmetry.space_group_name_H-M   'P 1'
#
loop_
_entity.id
_entity.type
_entity.pdbx_description
1 polymer ?
#
loop_
_entity_poly.entity_id
_entity_poly.type
_entity_poly.pdbx_seq_one_letter_code
_entity_poly.pdbx_strand_id
1 'polypeptide(L)' 'MATKPDDNRQVDVATDHDPVWEAFLNAPLDDEPLTEEDIQAIKEADEDFAAGRFVTHEELKKELGL' A
#
# COMPACT_ATOMS: atom_id res chain seq x y z
N MET A 1 -23.19 24.02 4.12
CA MET A 1 -22.87 22.64 4.55
C MET A 1 -23.03 21.76 3.32
N ALA A 2 -21.94 21.40 2.66
CA ALA A 2 -21.98 20.49 1.51
C ALA A 2 -21.57 19.10 2.01
N THR A 3 -22.49 18.15 1.97
CA THR A 3 -22.24 16.73 2.22
C THR A 3 -21.30 16.21 1.12
N LYS A 4 -20.15 15.66 1.50
CA LYS A 4 -19.28 14.95 0.55
C LYS A 4 -20.09 13.78 -0.04
N PRO A 5 -20.04 13.54 -1.35
CA PRO A 5 -20.64 12.34 -1.92
C PRO A 5 -19.93 11.11 -1.34
N ASP A 6 -20.73 10.12 -0.94
CA ASP A 6 -20.25 8.83 -0.45
C ASP A 6 -19.41 8.16 -1.56
N ASP A 7 -18.07 8.24 -1.45
CA ASP A 7 -17.15 7.47 -2.27
C ASP A 7 -17.13 6.02 -1.77
N ASN A 8 -18.27 5.34 -1.96
CA ASN A 8 -18.44 3.92 -1.71
C ASN A 8 -17.74 3.12 -2.83
N ARG A 9 -16.40 3.22 -2.94
CA ARG A 9 -15.61 2.18 -3.61
C ARG A 9 -15.70 0.94 -2.74
N GLN A 10 -16.73 0.15 -3.00
CA GLN A 10 -16.82 -1.23 -2.52
C GLN A 10 -15.61 -1.96 -3.11
N VAL A 11 -14.56 -2.15 -2.30
CA VAL A 11 -13.72 -3.34 -2.47
C VAL A 11 -14.66 -4.47 -2.12
N ASP A 12 -15.23 -5.10 -3.16
CA ASP A 12 -15.96 -6.34 -3.00
C ASP A 12 -15.07 -7.27 -2.20
N VAL A 13 -15.45 -7.56 -0.95
CA VAL A 13 -14.79 -8.56 -0.12
C VAL A 13 -14.71 -9.81 -0.98
N ALA A 14 -13.47 -10.20 -1.29
CA ALA A 14 -13.14 -11.23 -2.24
C ALA A 14 -14.17 -12.36 -2.18
N THR A 15 -14.88 -12.55 -3.29
CA THR A 15 -15.55 -13.82 -3.55
C THR A 15 -14.54 -14.94 -3.30
N ASP A 16 -15.00 -16.12 -2.88
CA ASP A 16 -14.15 -17.25 -2.45
C ASP A 16 -12.99 -17.63 -3.41
N HIS A 17 -12.97 -17.10 -4.64
CA HIS A 17 -11.93 -17.25 -5.65
C HIS A 17 -11.62 -15.93 -6.39
N ASP A 18 -10.98 -14.95 -5.72
CA ASP A 18 -10.36 -13.82 -6.45
C ASP A 18 -9.05 -14.30 -7.11
N PRO A 19 -8.98 -14.40 -8.44
CA PRO A 19 -7.82 -14.94 -9.13
C PRO A 19 -6.56 -14.08 -8.98
N VAL A 20 -6.71 -12.77 -8.74
CA VAL A 20 -5.57 -11.87 -8.48
C VAL A 20 -5.04 -12.14 -7.08
N TRP A 21 -5.92 -12.27 -6.10
CA TRP A 21 -5.54 -12.60 -4.72
C TRP A 21 -4.86 -13.97 -4.63
N GLU A 22 -5.41 -14.99 -5.29
CA GLU A 22 -4.82 -16.32 -5.37
C GLU A 22 -3.43 -16.29 -6.04
N ALA A 23 -3.24 -15.45 -7.07
CA ALA A 23 -1.94 -15.28 -7.71
C ALA A 23 -0.90 -14.67 -6.76
N PHE A 24 -1.27 -13.66 -5.97
CA PHE A 24 -0.38 -13.09 -4.96
C PHE A 24 -0.01 -14.08 -3.86
N LEU A 25 -0.97 -14.88 -3.37
CA LEU A 25 -0.71 -15.89 -2.34
C LEU A 25 0.24 -17.00 -2.82
N ASN A 26 0.23 -17.30 -4.11
CA ASN A 26 1.07 -18.33 -4.71
C ASN A 26 2.29 -17.76 -5.46
N ALA A 27 2.54 -16.45 -5.36
CA ALA A 27 3.69 -15.84 -6.00
C ALA A 27 4.99 -16.42 -5.39
N PRO A 28 6.01 -16.72 -6.21
CA PRO A 28 7.32 -17.08 -5.70
C PRO A 28 7.94 -15.93 -4.89
N LEU A 29 8.92 -16.24 -4.05
CA LEU A 29 9.73 -15.22 -3.40
C LEU A 29 10.45 -14.38 -4.46
N ASP A 30 10.50 -13.08 -4.23
CA ASP A 30 11.27 -12.15 -5.05
C ASP A 30 12.74 -12.17 -4.62
N ASP A 31 13.48 -13.09 -5.24
CA ASP A 31 14.91 -13.30 -5.03
C ASP A 31 15.77 -12.65 -6.14
N GLU A 32 15.17 -11.81 -6.99
CA GLU A 32 15.90 -11.10 -8.04
C GLU A 32 16.86 -10.06 -7.43
N PRO A 33 18.03 -9.80 -8.05
CA PRO A 33 18.92 -8.76 -7.57
C PRO A 33 18.28 -7.37 -7.70
N LEU A 34 18.52 -6.50 -6.72
CA LEU A 34 18.07 -5.10 -6.80
C LEU A 34 18.59 -4.42 -8.07
N THR A 35 17.68 -3.77 -8.78
CA THR A 35 17.98 -2.91 -9.91
C THR A 35 18.45 -1.53 -9.44
N GLU A 36 18.97 -0.71 -10.36
CA GLU A 36 19.33 0.68 -10.03
C GLU A 36 18.10 1.50 -9.63
N GLU A 37 16.93 1.20 -10.21
CA GLU A 37 15.67 1.84 -9.85
C GLU A 37 15.28 1.51 -8.41
N ASP A 38 15.40 0.23 -8.00
CA ASP A 38 15.13 -0.19 -6.61
C ASP A 38 16.08 0.52 -5.64
N ILE A 39 17.36 0.58 -5.97
CA ILE A 39 18.37 1.28 -5.16
C ILE A 39 18.03 2.76 -5.03
N GLN A 40 17.56 3.40 -6.11
CA GLN A 40 17.17 4.81 -6.08
C GLN A 40 15.91 5.03 -5.23
N ALA A 41 14.91 4.15 -5.33
CA ALA A 41 13.70 4.21 -4.52
C ALA A 41 14.00 4.02 -3.01
N ILE A 42 14.92 3.11 -2.67
CA ILE A 42 15.37 2.92 -1.28
C ILE A 42 16.02 4.20 -0.73
N LYS A 43 16.87 4.87 -1.51
CA LYS A 43 17.50 6.14 -1.10
C LYS A 43 16.45 7.22 -0.86
N GLU A 44 15.45 7.33 -1.74
CA GLU A 44 14.35 8.30 -1.58
C GLU A 44 13.55 8.01 -0.29
N ALA A 45 13.25 6.73 -0.02
CA ALA A 45 12.56 6.32 1.20
C ALA A 45 13.37 6.64 2.46
N ASP A 46 14.70 6.45 2.44
CA ASP A 46 15.58 6.82 3.56
C ASP A 46 15.57 8.34 3.81
N GLU A 47 15.58 9.14 2.74
CA GLU A 47 15.48 10.60 2.81
C GLU A 47 14.12 11.05 3.35
N ASP A 48 13.03 10.41 2.92
CA ASP A 48 11.68 10.64 3.42
C ASP A 48 11.59 10.33 4.91
N PHE A 49 12.14 9.19 5.33
CA PHE A 49 12.16 8.80 6.74
C PHE A 49 12.95 9.81 7.59
N ALA A 50 14.13 10.21 7.14
CA ALA A 50 14.97 11.20 7.83
C ALA A 50 14.29 12.59 7.92
N ALA A 51 13.51 12.95 6.89
CA ALA A 51 12.77 14.21 6.85
C ALA A 51 11.40 14.16 7.56
N GLY A 52 10.99 12.99 8.09
CA GLY A 52 9.69 12.80 8.70
C GLY A 52 8.52 12.83 7.70
N ARG A 53 8.78 12.57 6.41
CA ARG A 53 7.77 12.48 5.34
C ARG A 53 7.15 11.08 5.30
N PHE A 54 6.65 10.61 6.44
CA PHE A 54 5.92 9.35 6.57
C PHE A 54 4.74 9.53 7.52
N VAL A 55 3.81 8.59 7.49
CA VAL A 55 2.79 8.43 8.52
C VAL A 55 2.93 7.05 9.14
N THR A 56 2.71 6.95 10.44
CA THR A 56 2.66 5.66 11.12
C THR A 56 1.38 4.92 10.76
N HIS A 57 1.39 3.60 10.93
CA HIS A 57 0.20 2.77 10.72
C HIS A 57 -1.00 3.25 11.56
N GLU A 58 -0.77 3.64 12.82
CA GLU A 58 -1.82 4.12 13.72
C GLU A 58 -2.37 5.51 13.31
N GLU A 59 -1.50 6.41 12.86
CA GLU A 59 -1.93 7.72 12.33
C GLU A 59 -2.81 7.54 11.09
N LEU A 60 -2.40 6.65 10.19
CA LEU A 60 -3.15 6.34 8.98
C LEU A 60 -4.51 5.69 9.30
N LYS A 61 -4.56 4.72 10.22
CA LYS A 61 -5.82 4.11 10.66
C LYS A 61 -6.78 5.14 11.24
N LYS A 62 -6.27 6.05 12.08
CA LYS A 62 -7.07 7.13 12.65
C LYS A 62 -7.61 8.08 11.58
N GLU A 63 -6.81 8.41 10.58
CA GLU A 63 -7.25 9.24 9.44
C GLU A 63 -8.34 8.55 8.63
N LEU A 64 -8.22 7.24 8.43
CA LEU A 64 -9.19 6.42 7.68
C LEU A 64 -10.41 5.98 8.50
N GLY A 65 -10.42 6.19 9.81
CA GLY A 65 -11.52 5.78 10.71
C GLY A 65 -11.59 4.28 11.00
N LEU A 66 -10.45 3.58 10.96
CA LEU A 66 -10.28 2.14 11.18
C LEU A 66 -9.78 1.78 12.59
#